data_AF-A0A5C6LQB1-F1
#
_entry.id   AF-A0A5C6LQB1-F1
#
_cell.length_a   1.000
_cell.length_b   1.000
_cell.length_c   1.000
_cell.angle_alpha   90.00
_cell.angle_beta   90.00
_cell.angle_gamma   90.00
#
_symmetry.space_group_name_H-M   'P 1'
#
loop_
_entity.id
_entity.type
_entity.pdbx_description
1 polymer ?
#
loop_
_entity_poly.entity_id
_entity_poly.type
_entity_poly.pdbx_seq_one_letter_code
_entity_poly.pdbx_strand_id
1 'polypeptide(L)'
;MLRICLVNQYYILLYVPVRGGAECVFTFRNDFLPAKMFRYSELFPSAISEQRSFILNAREDATAGDIFKKLDEEGHSDYPYAKELQRTYLIELMHLLLKNKALYRG
;
A
#
# COMPACT_ATOMS: atom_id res chain seq x y z
N MET A 1 -7.71 -5.67 -6.80
CA MET A 1 -7.97 -5.79 -5.33
C MET A 1 -6.66 -5.54 -4.60
N LEU A 2 -6.71 -4.83 -3.47
CA LEU A 2 -5.56 -4.63 -2.59
C LEU A 2 -5.86 -5.21 -1.21
N ARG A 3 -4.91 -5.93 -0.60
CA ARG A 3 -4.99 -6.41 0.77
C ARG A 3 -3.80 -5.93 1.59
N ILE A 4 -4.05 -5.59 2.85
CA ILE A 4 -3.04 -5.21 3.83
C ILE A 4 -3.23 -6.12 5.04
N CYS A 5 -2.18 -6.85 5.42
CA CYS A 5 -2.13 -7.62 6.67
C CYS A 5 -0.90 -7.24 7.50
N LEU A 6 -0.98 -7.45 8.81
CA LEU A 6 0.15 -7.32 9.73
C LEU A 6 0.61 -8.71 10.12
N VAL A 7 1.88 -9.02 9.94
CA VAL A 7 2.48 -10.27 10.40
C VAL A 7 3.72 -9.92 11.22
N ASN A 8 3.70 -10.26 12.51
CA ASN A 8 4.69 -9.82 13.49
C ASN A 8 4.83 -8.28 13.49
N GLN A 9 5.95 -7.75 13.00
CA GLN A 9 6.25 -6.32 12.91
C GLN A 9 6.25 -5.81 11.46
N TYR A 10 5.68 -6.56 10.52
CA TYR A 10 5.70 -6.24 9.10
C TYR A 10 4.29 -6.08 8.54
N TYR A 11 4.08 -5.00 7.80
CA TYR A 11 2.94 -4.87 6.92
C TYR A 11 3.25 -5.56 5.60
N ILE A 12 2.30 -6.36 5.14
CA ILE A 12 2.34 -7.02 3.85
C ILE A 12 1.21 -6.46 3.01
N LEU A 13 1.56 -5.91 1.86
CA LEU A 13 0.66 -5.36 0.87
C LEU A 13 0.60 -6.34 -0.30
N LEU A 14 -0.56 -6.94 -0.52
CA LEU A 14 -0.83 -7.82 -1.65
C LEU A 14 -1.74 -7.08 -2.63
N TYR A 15 -1.25 -6.88 -3.85
CA TYR A 15 -1.99 -6.30 -4.95
C TYR A 15 -2.28 -7.33 -6.03
N VAL A 16 -3.56 -7.47 -6.38
CA VAL A 16 -4.06 -8.37 -7.43
C VAL A 16 -4.75 -7.51 -8.50
N PRO A 17 -4.16 -7.36 -9.71
CA PRO A 17 -4.72 -6.52 -10.77
C PRO A 17 -6.10 -7.00 -11.23
N VAL A 18 -7.01 -6.08 -11.56
CA VAL A 18 -8.38 -6.42 -12.00
C VAL A 18 -8.40 -6.95 -13.43
N ARG A 19 -7.51 -6.46 -14.31
CA ARG A 19 -7.52 -6.79 -15.76
C ARG A 19 -6.59 -7.94 -16.16
N GLY A 20 -6.19 -8.78 -15.21
CA GLY A 20 -5.17 -9.80 -15.41
C GLY A 20 -3.76 -9.20 -15.38
N GLY A 21 -2.83 -9.90 -14.74
CA GLY A 21 -1.48 -9.45 -14.47
C GLY A 21 -0.86 -10.26 -13.33
N ALA A 22 0.44 -10.07 -13.08
CA ALA A 22 1.10 -10.70 -11.95
C ALA A 22 0.63 -10.08 -10.63
N GLU A 23 0.46 -10.90 -9.61
CA GLU A 23 0.25 -10.41 -8.24
C GLU A 23 1.55 -9.76 -7.74
N CYS A 24 1.42 -8.62 -7.07
CA CYS A 24 2.54 -7.91 -6.48
C CYS A 24 2.47 -7.98 -4.96
N VAL A 25 3.59 -8.30 -4.33
CA VAL A 25 3.72 -8.30 -2.86
C VAL A 25 4.78 -7.29 -2.47
N PHE A 26 4.42 -6.37 -1.58
CA PHE A 26 5.36 -5.44 -0.98
C PHE A 26 5.32 -5.55 0.53
N THR A 27 6.48 -5.63 1.16
CA THR A 27 6.60 -5.83 2.62
C THR A 27 7.45 -4.74 3.24
N PHE A 28 7.00 -4.17 4.35
CA PHE A 28 7.77 -3.16 5.10
C PHE A 28 7.51 -3.25 6.61
N ARG A 29 8.48 -2.81 7.41
CA ARG A 29 8.36 -2.81 8.88
C ARG A 29 7.32 -1.79 9.35
N ASN A 30 6.64 -2.08 10.45
CA ASN A 30 5.61 -1.20 11.00
C ASN A 30 6.11 0.16 11.51
N ASP A 31 7.44 0.35 11.62
CA ASP A 31 8.10 1.62 11.92
C ASP A 31 8.63 2.35 10.68
N PHE A 32 8.42 1.80 9.47
CA PHE A 32 8.93 2.36 8.22
C PHE A 32 8.23 3.67 7.83
N LEU A 33 6.93 3.77 8.11
CA LEU A 33 6.13 4.96 7.85
C LEU A 33 6.17 5.90 9.07
N PRO A 34 6.11 7.23 8.87
CA PRO A 34 6.08 8.17 9.98
C PRO A 34 4.92 7.88 10.95
N ALA A 35 5.18 7.93 12.26
CA ALA A 35 4.19 7.60 13.29
C ALA A 35 2.85 8.37 13.14
N LYS A 36 2.91 9.62 12.64
CA LYS A 36 1.72 10.46 12.38
C LYS A 36 0.76 9.85 11.36
N MET A 37 1.24 8.99 10.46
CA MET A 37 0.42 8.35 9.44
C MET A 37 -0.47 7.24 10.00
N PHE A 38 -0.12 6.65 11.14
CA PHE A 38 -0.99 5.69 11.83
C PHE A 38 -2.21 6.35 12.48
N ARG A 39 -2.33 7.69 12.46
CA ARG A 39 -3.61 8.36 12.74
C ARG A 39 -4.71 7.97 11.73
N TYR A 40 -4.32 7.48 10.56
CA TYR A 40 -5.21 6.84 9.59
C TYR A 40 -5.29 5.33 9.85
N SER A 41 -5.41 4.94 11.12
CA SER A 41 -5.34 3.56 11.61
C SER A 41 -6.30 2.61 10.89
N GLU A 42 -7.40 3.12 10.33
CA GLU A 42 -8.34 2.29 9.59
C GLU A 42 -7.77 1.66 8.30
N LEU A 43 -6.60 2.10 7.82
CA LEU A 43 -5.93 1.49 6.67
C LEU A 43 -5.06 0.29 7.08
N PHE A 44 -4.43 0.37 8.25
CA PHE A 44 -3.43 -0.59 8.69
C PHE A 44 -3.99 -1.47 9.80
N PRO A 45 -3.96 -2.81 9.62
CA PRO A 45 -4.29 -3.73 10.69
C PRO A 45 -3.45 -3.47 11.94
N SER A 46 -4.09 -3.47 13.10
CA SER A 46 -3.43 -3.29 14.40
C SER A 46 -3.09 -4.62 15.08
N ALA A 47 -3.73 -5.71 14.63
CA ALA A 47 -3.54 -7.06 15.13
C ALA A 47 -3.16 -8.03 14.00
N ILE A 48 -2.43 -9.09 14.32
CA ILE A 48 -1.96 -10.08 13.33
C ILE A 48 -3.14 -10.82 12.66
N SER A 49 -4.23 -11.04 13.40
CA SER A 49 -5.44 -11.68 12.88
C SER A 49 -6.29 -10.77 12.00
N GLU A 50 -5.91 -9.50 11.86
CA GLU A 50 -6.68 -8.49 11.14
C GLU A 50 -6.12 -8.30 9.73
N GLN A 51 -7.03 -8.23 8.75
CA GLN A 51 -6.71 -7.90 7.37
C GLN A 51 -7.65 -6.81 6.86
N ARG A 52 -7.13 -5.93 6.02
CA ARG A 52 -7.91 -4.89 5.33
C ARG A 52 -7.89 -5.18 3.84
N SER A 53 -9.07 -5.32 3.25
CA SER A 53 -9.24 -5.54 1.81
C SER A 53 -9.93 -4.35 1.17
N PHE A 54 -9.42 -3.93 0.02
CA PHE A 54 -9.93 -2.81 -0.76
C PHE A 54 -10.24 -3.31 -2.18
N ILE A 55 -11.48 -3.08 -2.60
CA ILE A 55 -11.90 -3.30 -3.99
C ILE A 55 -11.61 -2.00 -4.73
N LEU A 56 -10.81 -2.09 -5.78
CA LEU A 56 -10.39 -0.94 -6.59
C LEU A 56 -11.21 -0.92 -7.88
N ASN A 57 -11.69 0.26 -8.28
CA ASN A 57 -12.26 0.45 -9.61
C ASN A 57 -11.14 0.48 -10.68
N ALA A 58 -11.51 0.51 -11.96
CA ALA A 58 -10.53 0.42 -13.06
C ALA A 58 -9.48 1.54 -13.04
N ARG A 59 -9.82 2.75 -12.60
CA ARG A 59 -8.88 3.87 -12.51
C ARG A 59 -7.93 3.68 -11.34
N GLU A 60 -8.46 3.30 -10.18
CA GLU A 60 -7.68 3.03 -8.97
C GLU A 60 -6.76 1.84 -9.15
N ASP A 61 -7.21 0.81 -9.85
CA ASP A 61 -6.42 -0.37 -10.17
C ASP A 61 -5.20 0.00 -11.02
N ALA A 62 -5.40 0.82 -12.06
CA ALA A 62 -4.28 1.33 -12.87
C ALA A 62 -3.29 2.14 -12.03
N THR A 63 -3.78 3.07 -11.20
CA THR A 63 -2.92 3.88 -10.32
C THR A 63 -2.18 3.04 -9.28
N ALA A 64 -2.85 2.06 -8.67
CA ALA A 64 -2.21 1.13 -7.74
C ALA A 64 -1.12 0.33 -8.45
N GLY A 65 -1.40 -0.21 -9.64
CA GLY A 65 -0.40 -0.92 -10.46
C GLY A 65 0.84 -0.09 -10.73
N ASP A 66 0.68 1.18 -11.12
CA ASP A 66 1.80 2.10 -11.35
C ASP A 66 2.62 2.33 -10.06
N ILE A 67 1.97 2.44 -8.91
CA ILE A 67 2.63 2.60 -7.61
C ILE A 67 3.43 1.34 -7.24
N PHE A 68 2.85 0.14 -7.41
CA PHE A 68 3.55 -1.11 -7.13
C PHE A 68 4.76 -1.32 -8.04
N LYS A 69 4.65 -0.91 -9.31
CA LYS A 69 5.79 -0.91 -10.23
C LYS A 69 6.92 -0.01 -9.73
N LYS A 70 6.62 1.22 -9.33
CA LYS A 70 7.64 2.13 -8.75
C LYS A 70 8.26 1.56 -7.47
N LEU A 71 7.46 0.95 -6.59
CA LEU A 71 7.96 0.32 -5.37
C LEU A 71 8.95 -0.82 -5.65
N ASP A 72 8.67 -1.62 -6.67
CA ASP A 72 9.53 -2.71 -7.13
C ASP A 72 10.82 -2.19 -7.78
N GLU A 73 10.73 -1.18 -8.64
CA GLU A 73 11.89 -0.52 -9.25
C GLU A 73 12.85 0.04 -8.18
N GLU A 74 12.32 0.73 -7.16
CA GLU A 74 13.14 1.22 -6.05
C GLU A 74 13.67 0.08 -5.14
N GLY A 75 12.99 -1.07 -5.11
CA GLY A 75 13.45 -2.24 -4.36
C GLY A 75 14.74 -2.85 -4.92
N HIS A 76 14.99 -2.64 -6.21
CA HIS A 76 16.15 -3.13 -6.95
C HIS A 76 17.13 -2.02 -7.35
N SER A 77 16.92 -0.81 -6.84
CA SER A 77 17.73 0.38 -7.16
C SER A 77 18.88 0.54 -6.16
N ASP A 78 20.08 0.82 -6.68
CA ASP A 78 21.24 1.23 -5.87
C ASP A 78 21.22 2.72 -5.51
N TYR A 79 20.12 3.42 -5.82
CA TYR A 79 19.98 4.84 -5.56
C TYR A 79 19.95 5.12 -4.04
N PRO A 80 20.76 6.05 -3.52
CA PRO A 80 20.86 6.31 -2.08
C PRO A 80 19.55 6.70 -1.40
N TYR A 81 18.57 7.24 -2.14
CA TYR A 81 17.27 7.66 -1.61
C TYR A 81 16.12 6.72 -1.98
N ALA A 82 16.42 5.49 -2.44
CA ALA A 82 15.40 4.51 -2.83
C ALA A 82 14.40 4.23 -1.69
N LYS A 83 14.85 4.21 -0.42
CA LYS A 83 13.97 4.01 0.74
C LYS A 83 13.04 5.19 0.98
N GLU A 84 13.49 6.42 0.80
CA GLU A 84 12.68 7.62 0.88
C GLU A 84 11.62 7.67 -0.24
N LEU A 85 11.99 7.24 -1.44
CA LEU A 85 11.06 7.10 -2.56
C LEU A 85 10.02 6.02 -2.28
N GLN A 86 10.41 4.85 -1.77
CA GLN A 86 9.48 3.80 -1.33
C GLN A 86 8.47 4.34 -0.31
N ARG A 87 8.91 5.12 0.69
CA ARG A 87 8.00 5.77 1.65
C ARG A 87 7.02 6.71 0.96
N THR A 88 7.50 7.50 0.00
CA THR A 88 6.67 8.44 -0.78
C THR A 88 5.59 7.71 -1.57
N TYR A 89 5.94 6.62 -2.26
CA TYR A 89 5.00 5.83 -3.03
C TYR A 89 3.98 5.09 -2.14
N LEU A 90 4.38 4.64 -0.94
CA LEU A 90 3.44 4.14 0.05
C LEU A 90 2.45 5.22 0.52
N ILE A 91 2.91 6.46 0.73
CA ILE A 91 2.03 7.60 1.06
C ILE A 91 1.02 7.83 -0.08
N GLU A 92 1.48 7.78 -1.33
CA GLU A 92 0.63 7.92 -2.51
C GLU A 92 -0.46 6.83 -2.55
N LEU A 93 -0.10 5.57 -2.28
CA LEU A 93 -1.05 4.47 -2.18
C LEU A 93 -2.06 4.69 -1.05
N MET A 94 -1.60 5.11 0.12
CA MET A 94 -2.50 5.42 1.24
C MET A 94 -3.48 6.54 0.89
N HIS A 95 -3.01 7.58 0.20
CA HIS A 95 -3.84 8.68 -0.26
C HIS A 95 -4.94 8.18 -1.21
N LEU A 96 -4.58 7.31 -2.18
CA LEU A 96 -5.54 6.66 -3.08
C LEU A 96 -6.65 5.94 -2.30
N LEU A 97 -6.28 5.14 -1.29
CA LEU A 97 -7.24 4.37 -0.48
C LEU A 97 -8.13 5.26 0.41
N LEU A 98 -7.57 6.30 1.02
CA LEU A 98 -8.33 7.21 1.90
C LEU A 98 -9.30 8.09 1.11
N LYS A 99 -8.89 8.59 -0.05
CA LYS A 99 -9.76 9.39 -0.92
C LYS A 99 -10.97 8.58 -1.38
N ASN A 100 -10.80 7.27 -1.57
CA ASN A 100 -11.89 6.36 -1.89
C ASN A 100 -12.89 6.21 -0.73
N LYS A 101 -12.39 6.01 0.51
CA LYS A 101 -13.26 5.97 1.71
C LYS A 101 -14.05 7.26 1.94
N ALA A 102 -13.49 8.42 1.60
CA ALA A 102 -14.18 9.70 1.72
C ALA A 102 -15.35 9.85 0.73
N LEU A 103 -15.30 9.17 -0.43
CA LEU A 103 -16.33 9.24 -1.46
C LEU A 103 -17.61 8.46 -1.09
N TYR A 104 -17.52 7.49 -0.16
CA TYR A 104 -18.66 6.70 0.34
C TYR A 104 -19.28 7.25 1.65
N ARG A 105 -18.84 8.43 2.11
CA ARG A 105 -19.41 9.13 3.29
C ARG A 105 -20.20 10.39 2.90
N GLY A 106 -20.54 10.56 1.62
CA GLY A 106 -21.39 11.64 1.08
C GLY A 106 -22.81 11.17 0.83
#